data_AF-A0A2K3M9R9-F1
#
_entry.id   AF-A0A2K3M9R9-F1
#
_cell.length_a   1.000
_cell.length_b   1.000
_cell.length_c   1.000
_cell.angle_alpha   90.00
_cell.angle_beta   90.00
_cell.angle_gamma   90.00
#
_symmetry.space_group_name_H-M   'P 1'
#
loop_
_entity.id
_entity.type
_entity.pdbx_description
1 polymer ?
#
loop_
_entity_poly.entity_id
_entity_poly.type
_entity_poly.pdbx_seq_one_letter_code
_entity_poly.pdbx_strand_id
1 'polypeptide(L)'
;TEGDYRGAVRLVIQFREAGLKPEIYSYLVAMTAVVKELNEFAKALRKLKTYARAGLITEFDREDVDLAENYQSELLADGALLSKWVIQDSTPSSLHGVIHERLLAMYICAGRGIEAEKQLWEMKLVGKEADGGLYDIVLAICASQKESAATARLMMRMEVASSPQKKKSLSWLLRGYIKGGHFNEAAETVMKMLELGFSPEYLDRVAVLQGLRKKIQHHGNLDTYMKL
;
A
#
# COMPACT_ATOMS: atom_id res chain seq x y z
N THR A 1 -25.29 -6.04 -4.52
CA THR A 1 -25.30 -6.97 -3.38
C THR A 1 -23.89 -7.04 -2.85
N GLU A 2 -23.68 -6.60 -1.60
CA GLU A 2 -22.40 -6.84 -0.92
C GLU A 2 -22.23 -8.34 -0.79
N GLY A 3 -21.21 -8.90 -1.44
CA GLY A 3 -20.93 -10.33 -1.39
C GLY A 3 -20.06 -10.65 -0.19
N ASP A 4 -20.31 -11.77 0.47
CA ASP A 4 -19.42 -12.32 1.51
C ASP A 4 -18.10 -12.77 0.86
N TYR A 5 -17.16 -11.83 0.71
CA TYR A 5 -15.86 -12.07 0.08
C TYR A 5 -15.04 -13.09 0.88
N ARG A 6 -15.05 -12.98 2.22
CA ARG A 6 -14.32 -13.90 3.09
C ARG A 6 -14.90 -15.31 3.02
N GLY A 7 -16.22 -15.45 2.93
CA GLY A 7 -16.89 -16.73 2.70
C GLY A 7 -16.49 -17.38 1.37
N ALA A 8 -16.43 -16.61 0.28
CA ALA A 8 -15.99 -17.10 -1.02
C ALA A 8 -14.53 -17.60 -0.98
N VAL A 9 -13.64 -16.88 -0.29
CA VAL A 9 -12.24 -17.27 -0.10
C VAL A 9 -12.16 -18.60 0.67
N ARG A 10 -12.83 -18.69 1.82
CA ARG A 10 -12.84 -19.90 2.66
C ARG A 10 -13.39 -21.11 1.90
N LEU A 11 -14.42 -20.94 1.09
CA LEU A 11 -15.02 -22.04 0.33
C LEU A 11 -14.01 -22.68 -0.64
N VAL A 12 -13.24 -21.87 -1.37
CA VAL A 12 -12.22 -22.39 -2.31
C VAL A 12 -11.09 -23.09 -1.55
N ILE A 13 -10.67 -22.54 -0.41
CA ILE A 13 -9.66 -23.16 0.45
C ILE A 13 -10.15 -24.52 0.96
N GLN A 14 -11.35 -24.58 1.52
CA GLN A 14 -11.94 -25.82 2.02
C GLN A 14 -12.09 -26.89 0.95
N PHE A 15 -12.49 -26.52 -0.27
CA PHE A 15 -12.58 -27.48 -1.37
C PHE A 15 -11.22 -28.10 -1.67
N ARG A 16 -10.16 -27.28 -1.73
CA ARG A 16 -8.81 -27.77 -1.98
C ARG A 16 -8.30 -28.64 -0.83
N GLU A 17 -8.52 -28.24 0.42
CA GLU A 17 -8.12 -29.00 1.60
C GLU A 17 -8.88 -30.33 1.75
N ALA A 18 -10.13 -30.39 1.28
CA ALA A 18 -10.92 -31.62 1.18
C ALA A 18 -10.45 -32.57 0.05
N GLY A 19 -9.37 -32.24 -0.65
CA GLY A 19 -8.82 -33.04 -1.75
C GLY A 19 -9.54 -32.86 -3.09
N LEU A 20 -10.47 -31.92 -3.19
CA LEU A 20 -11.05 -31.55 -4.47
C LEU A 20 -10.04 -30.73 -5.28
N LYS A 21 -10.28 -30.64 -6.60
CA LYS A 21 -9.49 -29.82 -7.52
C LYS A 21 -10.35 -28.67 -8.02
N PRO A 22 -10.39 -27.52 -7.32
CA PRO A 22 -11.02 -26.32 -7.83
C PRO A 22 -10.44 -25.95 -9.20
N GLU A 23 -11.28 -25.45 -10.09
CA GLU A 23 -10.82 -24.92 -11.37
C GLU A 23 -9.94 -23.67 -11.15
N ILE A 24 -9.01 -23.42 -12.07
CA ILE A 24 -8.12 -22.25 -12.04
C ILE A 24 -8.90 -20.94 -11.83
N TYR A 25 -10.04 -20.80 -12.50
CA TYR A 25 -10.90 -19.62 -12.37
C TYR A 25 -11.45 -19.43 -10.95
N SER A 26 -11.73 -20.52 -10.23
CA SER A 26 -12.24 -20.46 -8.85
C SER A 26 -11.24 -19.78 -7.91
N TYR A 27 -9.95 -20.13 -8.03
CA TYR A 27 -8.91 -19.46 -7.26
C TYR A 27 -8.73 -17.99 -7.66
N LEU A 28 -8.80 -17.67 -8.96
CA LEU A 28 -8.70 -16.28 -9.42
C LEU A 28 -9.83 -15.41 -8.89
N VAL A 29 -11.04 -15.97 -8.78
CA VAL A 29 -12.20 -15.32 -8.15
C VAL A 29 -11.97 -15.14 -6.65
N ALA A 30 -11.48 -16.16 -5.95
CA ALA A 30 -11.16 -16.06 -4.52
C ALA A 30 -10.07 -15.02 -4.26
N MET A 31 -9.00 -14.96 -5.05
CA MET A 31 -7.99 -13.90 -4.95
C MET A 31 -8.59 -12.51 -5.18
N THR A 32 -9.51 -12.36 -6.15
CA THR A 32 -10.24 -11.10 -6.34
C THR A 32 -11.13 -10.75 -5.13
N ALA A 33 -11.72 -11.76 -4.47
CA ALA A 33 -12.48 -11.56 -3.24
C ALA A 33 -11.58 -11.09 -2.08
N VAL A 34 -10.36 -11.64 -1.93
CA VAL A 34 -9.36 -11.12 -0.96
C VAL A 34 -9.07 -9.64 -1.18
N VAL A 35 -8.83 -9.22 -2.43
CA VAL A 35 -8.57 -7.81 -2.76
C VAL A 35 -9.75 -6.92 -2.38
N LYS A 36 -10.98 -7.35 -2.67
CA LYS A 36 -12.20 -6.59 -2.33
C LYS A 36 -12.39 -6.49 -0.82
N GLU A 37 -12.17 -7.58 -0.08
CA GLU A 37 -12.27 -7.61 1.37
C GLU A 37 -11.26 -6.65 2.03
N LEU A 38 -9.98 -6.72 1.61
CA LEU A 38 -8.95 -5.80 2.10
C LEU A 38 -9.25 -4.34 1.78
N ASN A 39 -9.86 -4.07 0.61
CA ASN A 39 -10.24 -2.72 0.23
C ASN A 39 -11.38 -2.16 1.10
N GLU A 40 -12.43 -2.95 1.35
CA GLU A 40 -13.53 -2.54 2.23
C GLU A 40 -13.05 -2.41 3.68
N PHE A 41 -12.19 -3.32 4.14
CA PHE A 41 -11.53 -3.23 5.44
C PHE A 41 -10.71 -1.94 5.57
N ALA A 42 -9.89 -1.60 4.58
CA ALA A 42 -9.10 -0.36 4.58
C ALA A 42 -10.00 0.89 4.58
N LYS A 43 -11.15 0.88 3.89
CA LYS A 43 -12.13 1.98 3.94
C LYS A 43 -12.78 2.09 5.32
N ALA A 44 -13.15 0.97 5.93
CA ALA A 44 -13.74 0.93 7.27
C ALA A 44 -12.77 1.52 8.30
N LEU A 45 -11.50 1.10 8.30
CA LEU A 45 -10.47 1.66 9.19
C LEU A 45 -10.27 3.17 9.00
N ARG A 46 -10.27 3.68 7.75
CA ARG A 46 -10.18 5.13 7.49
C ARG A 46 -11.38 5.90 8.04
N LYS A 47 -12.58 5.33 7.92
CA LYS A 47 -13.81 5.92 8.44
C LYS A 47 -13.78 5.98 9.96
N LEU A 48 -13.41 4.88 10.62
CA LEU A 48 -13.25 4.84 12.08
C LEU A 48 -12.18 5.81 12.57
N LYS A 49 -11.01 5.90 11.91
CA LYS A 49 -9.98 6.88 12.26
C LYS A 49 -10.47 8.33 12.16
N THR A 50 -11.37 8.60 11.22
CA THR A 50 -12.02 9.92 11.11
C THR A 50 -12.95 10.18 12.29
N TYR A 51 -13.73 9.19 12.71
CA TYR A 51 -14.59 9.30 13.89
C TYR A 51 -13.81 9.49 15.20
N ALA A 52 -12.71 8.77 15.37
CA ALA A 52 -11.84 8.92 16.54
C ALA A 52 -11.26 10.35 16.62
N ARG A 53 -10.77 10.89 15.48
CA ARG A 53 -10.28 12.28 15.40
C ARG A 53 -11.35 13.34 15.67
N ALA A 54 -12.62 13.02 15.42
CA ALA A 54 -13.75 13.89 15.72
C ALA A 54 -14.27 13.73 17.17
N GLY A 55 -13.68 12.82 17.97
CA GLY A 55 -14.13 12.53 19.33
C GLY A 55 -15.47 11.77 19.39
N LEU A 56 -15.91 11.16 18.29
CA LEU A 56 -17.19 10.42 18.22
C LEU A 56 -17.07 8.98 18.72
N ILE A 57 -15.86 8.43 18.70
CA ILE A 57 -15.50 7.14 19.28
C ILE A 57 -14.22 7.31 20.08
N THR A 58 -13.94 6.39 21.00
CA THR A 58 -12.66 6.30 21.68
C THR A 58 -11.54 6.06 20.66
N GLU A 59 -10.33 6.52 20.99
CA GLU A 59 -9.16 6.14 20.20
C GLU A 59 -8.96 4.63 20.30
N PHE A 60 -8.44 4.05 19.21
CA PHE A 60 -8.13 2.62 19.16
C PHE A 60 -7.06 2.30 20.19
N ASP A 61 -7.36 1.31 21.03
CA ASP A 61 -6.37 0.78 21.96
C ASP A 61 -5.48 -0.26 21.26
N ARG A 62 -4.64 -0.92 22.06
CA ARG A 62 -3.73 -1.94 21.54
C ARG A 62 -4.48 -3.18 21.03
N GLU A 63 -5.57 -3.58 21.68
CA GLU A 63 -6.32 -4.76 21.32
C GLU A 63 -7.05 -4.56 19.99
N ASP A 64 -7.63 -3.38 19.77
CA ASP A 64 -8.24 -2.99 18.50
C ASP A 64 -7.23 -3.04 17.34
N VAL A 65 -6.02 -2.53 17.57
CA VAL A 65 -4.93 -2.53 16.58
C VAL A 65 -4.50 -3.97 16.28
N ASP A 66 -4.27 -4.78 17.31
CA ASP A 66 -3.87 -6.18 17.15
C ASP A 66 -4.94 -7.00 16.40
N LEU A 67 -6.23 -6.78 16.69
CA LEU A 67 -7.34 -7.42 15.98
C LEU A 67 -7.36 -7.04 14.50
N ALA A 68 -7.15 -5.76 14.19
CA ALA A 68 -7.12 -5.27 12.81
C ALA A 68 -5.91 -5.83 12.03
N GLU A 69 -4.74 -5.91 12.66
CA GLU A 69 -3.52 -6.47 12.08
C GLU A 69 -3.64 -7.97 11.84
N ASN A 70 -4.22 -8.71 12.80
CA ASN A 70 -4.48 -10.15 12.66
C ASN A 70 -5.44 -10.43 11.51
N TYR A 71 -6.56 -9.70 11.44
CA TYR A 71 -7.54 -9.84 10.35
C TYR A 71 -6.91 -9.61 8.98
N GLN A 72 -6.11 -8.54 8.84
CA GLN A 72 -5.41 -8.25 7.60
C GLN A 72 -4.38 -9.34 7.26
N SER A 73 -3.63 -9.83 8.26
CA SER A 73 -2.60 -10.85 8.08
C SER A 73 -3.17 -12.19 7.63
N GLU A 74 -4.32 -12.62 8.17
CA GLU A 74 -5.04 -13.81 7.72
C GLU A 74 -5.44 -13.69 6.23
N LEU A 75 -6.04 -12.57 5.84
CA LEU A 75 -6.45 -12.35 4.45
C LEU A 75 -5.25 -12.34 3.47
N LEU A 76 -4.12 -11.75 3.90
CA LEU A 76 -2.88 -11.78 3.12
C LEU A 76 -2.33 -13.21 2.98
N ALA A 77 -2.40 -14.00 4.04
CA ALA A 77 -1.98 -15.41 4.02
C ALA A 77 -2.87 -16.24 3.08
N ASP A 78 -4.19 -16.06 3.14
CA ASP A 78 -5.14 -16.71 2.23
C ASP A 78 -4.85 -16.36 0.76
N GLY A 79 -4.67 -15.07 0.45
CA GLY A 79 -4.35 -14.63 -0.91
C GLY A 79 -3.02 -15.19 -1.42
N ALA A 80 -2.00 -15.26 -0.57
CA ALA A 80 -0.72 -15.88 -0.91
C ALA A 80 -0.85 -17.39 -1.12
N LEU A 81 -1.62 -18.09 -0.27
CA LEU A 81 -1.88 -19.52 -0.39
C LEU A 81 -2.59 -19.86 -1.70
N LEU A 82 -3.67 -19.14 -2.02
CA LEU A 82 -4.40 -19.28 -3.27
C LEU A 82 -3.46 -19.08 -4.47
N SER A 83 -2.60 -18.06 -4.43
CA SER A 83 -1.63 -17.82 -5.51
C SER A 83 -0.69 -18.99 -5.74
N LYS A 84 -0.20 -19.61 -4.66
CA LYS A 84 0.69 -20.77 -4.71
C LYS A 84 -0.02 -21.97 -5.33
N TRP A 85 -1.26 -22.23 -4.92
CA TRP A 85 -2.05 -23.32 -5.48
C TRP A 85 -2.38 -23.13 -6.96
N VAL A 86 -2.72 -21.91 -7.39
CA VAL A 86 -2.94 -21.65 -8.82
C VAL A 86 -1.69 -21.94 -9.62
N ILE A 87 -0.52 -21.45 -9.18
CA ILE A 87 0.75 -21.67 -9.88
C ILE A 87 1.07 -23.17 -9.97
N GLN A 88 0.79 -23.94 -8.92
CA GLN A 88 0.99 -25.39 -8.90
C GLN A 88 0.03 -26.14 -9.84
N ASP A 89 -1.22 -25.69 -9.93
CA ASP A 89 -2.26 -26.33 -10.74
C ASP A 89 -2.26 -25.86 -12.21
N SER A 90 -1.65 -24.71 -12.52
CA SER A 90 -1.65 -24.12 -13.85
C SER A 90 -0.50 -24.65 -14.71
N THR A 91 -0.83 -25.23 -15.87
CA THR A 91 0.13 -25.66 -16.90
C THR A 91 0.68 -24.52 -17.79
N PRO A 92 -0.04 -23.41 -18.09
CA PRO A 92 0.52 -22.35 -18.92
C PRO A 92 1.03 -21.15 -18.10
N SER A 93 2.28 -20.74 -18.35
CA SER A 93 2.92 -19.53 -17.79
C SER A 93 2.16 -18.22 -18.09
N SER A 94 1.20 -18.22 -19.01
CA SER A 94 0.40 -17.05 -19.40
C SER A 94 -0.46 -16.49 -18.27
N LEU A 95 -0.78 -17.29 -17.24
CA LEU A 95 -1.58 -16.84 -16.09
C LEU A 95 -0.76 -16.18 -14.99
N HIS A 96 0.57 -16.33 -14.98
CA HIS A 96 1.41 -15.79 -13.91
C HIS A 96 1.29 -14.27 -13.81
N GLY A 97 1.24 -13.56 -14.93
CA GLY A 97 1.03 -12.11 -14.91
C GLY A 97 -0.32 -11.69 -14.31
N VAL A 98 -1.35 -12.51 -14.44
CA VAL A 98 -2.68 -12.27 -13.86
C VAL A 98 -2.69 -12.53 -12.35
N ILE A 99 -1.89 -13.49 -11.88
CA ILE A 99 -1.71 -13.81 -10.46
C ILE A 99 -0.91 -12.70 -9.77
N HIS A 100 0.20 -12.27 -10.35
CA HIS A 100 1.01 -11.17 -9.79
C HIS A 100 0.25 -9.84 -9.76
N GLU A 101 -0.60 -9.56 -10.76
CA GLU A 101 -1.48 -8.39 -10.73
C GLU A 101 -2.47 -8.43 -9.55
N ARG A 102 -3.04 -9.60 -9.24
CA ARG A 102 -3.93 -9.77 -8.08
C ARG A 102 -3.18 -9.63 -6.76
N LEU A 103 -1.98 -10.20 -6.66
CA LEU A 103 -1.12 -10.04 -5.48
C LEU A 103 -0.69 -8.58 -5.30
N LEU A 104 -0.35 -7.87 -6.38
CA LEU A 104 -0.04 -6.45 -6.35
C LEU A 104 -1.22 -5.64 -5.79
N ALA A 105 -2.43 -5.85 -6.32
CA ALA A 105 -3.63 -5.19 -5.82
C ALA A 105 -3.90 -5.51 -4.33
N MET A 106 -3.71 -6.77 -3.93
CA MET A 106 -3.85 -7.22 -2.55
C MET A 106 -2.90 -6.48 -1.61
N TYR A 107 -1.60 -6.44 -1.93
CA TYR A 107 -0.60 -5.76 -1.12
C TYR A 107 -0.79 -4.24 -1.11
N ILE A 108 -1.25 -3.64 -2.21
CA ILE A 108 -1.62 -2.22 -2.26
C ILE A 108 -2.78 -1.92 -1.28
N CYS A 109 -3.84 -2.73 -1.28
CA CYS A 109 -4.97 -2.57 -0.38
C CYS A 109 -4.57 -2.69 1.10
N ALA A 110 -3.66 -3.62 1.41
CA ALA A 110 -3.09 -3.79 2.74
C ALA A 110 -2.03 -2.74 3.10
N GLY A 111 -1.56 -1.93 2.14
CA GLY A 111 -0.48 -0.98 2.35
C GLY A 111 0.88 -1.65 2.57
N ARG A 112 1.14 -2.81 1.98
CA ARG A 112 2.39 -3.58 2.10
C ARG A 112 3.35 -3.22 0.97
N GLY A 113 4.15 -2.16 1.18
CA GLY A 113 4.95 -1.54 0.11
C GLY A 113 6.01 -2.45 -0.49
N ILE A 114 6.78 -3.15 0.35
CA ILE A 114 7.85 -4.05 -0.09
C ILE A 114 7.29 -5.23 -0.89
N GLU A 115 6.23 -5.84 -0.41
CA GLU A 115 5.59 -6.96 -1.11
C GLU A 115 4.93 -6.51 -2.42
N ALA A 116 4.31 -5.32 -2.44
CA ALA A 116 3.75 -4.75 -3.66
C ALA A 116 4.84 -4.43 -4.69
N GLU A 117 5.98 -3.87 -4.27
CA GLU A 117 7.14 -3.62 -5.13
C GLU A 117 7.65 -4.92 -5.74
N LYS A 118 7.76 -5.99 -4.93
CA LYS A 118 8.14 -7.31 -5.43
C LYS A 118 7.21 -7.77 -6.56
N GLN A 119 5.89 -7.62 -6.41
CA GLN A 119 4.95 -8.04 -7.45
C GLN A 119 5.07 -7.22 -8.74
N LEU A 120 5.42 -5.93 -8.67
CA LEU A 120 5.72 -5.14 -9.88
C LEU A 120 6.90 -5.74 -10.67
N TRP A 121 7.91 -6.25 -9.98
CA TRP A 121 9.07 -6.89 -10.62
C TRP A 121 8.75 -8.28 -11.16
N GLU A 122 7.99 -9.09 -10.43
CA GLU A 122 7.53 -10.40 -10.91
C GLU A 122 6.66 -10.27 -12.16
N MET A 123 5.74 -9.28 -12.21
CA MET A 123 4.96 -8.97 -13.41
C MET A 123 5.87 -8.68 -14.61
N LYS A 124 6.89 -7.83 -14.42
CA LYS A 124 7.85 -7.50 -15.47
C LYS A 124 8.63 -8.72 -15.95
N LEU A 125 9.04 -9.61 -15.02
CA LEU A 125 9.78 -10.84 -15.34
C LEU A 125 8.97 -11.79 -16.23
N VAL A 126 7.65 -11.87 -16.00
CA VAL A 126 6.74 -12.69 -16.82
C VAL A 126 6.20 -11.94 -18.05
N GLY A 127 6.82 -10.80 -18.41
CA GLY A 127 6.50 -10.04 -19.63
C GLY A 127 5.20 -9.24 -19.56
N LYS A 128 4.67 -8.97 -18.37
CA LYS A 128 3.47 -8.17 -18.17
C LYS A 128 3.82 -6.83 -17.51
N GLU A 129 3.47 -5.74 -18.17
CA GLU A 129 3.68 -4.40 -17.63
C GLU A 129 2.51 -3.98 -16.73
N ALA A 130 2.82 -3.47 -15.54
CA ALA A 130 1.81 -2.87 -14.67
C ALA A 130 1.46 -1.45 -15.14
N ASP A 131 0.23 -1.01 -14.86
CA ASP A 131 -0.16 0.38 -15.13
C ASP A 131 0.77 1.36 -14.39
N GLY A 132 1.10 2.48 -15.03
CA GLY A 132 1.96 3.52 -14.46
C GLY A 132 1.41 4.09 -13.15
N GLY A 133 0.07 4.14 -13.00
CA GLY A 133 -0.56 4.53 -11.75
C GLY A 133 -0.28 3.59 -10.59
N LEU A 134 -0.07 2.29 -10.82
CA LEU A 134 0.25 1.33 -9.77
C LEU A 134 1.65 1.55 -9.21
N TYR A 135 2.63 1.89 -10.06
CA TYR A 135 3.98 2.28 -9.60
C TYR A 135 3.93 3.51 -8.68
N ASP A 136 3.14 4.52 -9.05
CA ASP A 136 2.96 5.74 -8.23
C ASP A 136 2.35 5.43 -6.85
N ILE A 137 1.37 4.52 -6.81
CA ILE A 137 0.74 4.08 -5.56
C ILE A 137 1.73 3.32 -4.67
N VAL A 138 2.48 2.36 -5.24
CA VAL A 138 3.48 1.60 -4.48
C VAL A 138 4.58 2.52 -3.96
N LEU A 139 5.04 3.48 -4.76
CA LEU A 139 6.00 4.51 -4.35
C LEU A 139 5.51 5.28 -3.12
N ALA A 140 4.24 5.71 -3.11
CA ALA A 140 3.67 6.44 -1.99
C ALA A 140 3.53 5.56 -0.73
N ILE A 141 3.20 4.28 -0.87
CA ILE A 141 3.14 3.32 0.25
C ILE A 141 4.53 3.15 0.86
N CYS A 142 5.55 2.83 0.05
CA CYS A 142 6.93 2.69 0.51
C CYS A 142 7.44 3.95 1.21
N ALA A 143 7.15 5.12 0.65
CA ALA A 143 7.49 6.41 1.25
C ALA A 143 6.82 6.61 2.61
N SER A 144 5.54 6.24 2.75
CA SER A 144 4.83 6.34 4.03
C SER A 144 5.40 5.42 5.12
N GLN A 145 6.07 4.33 4.73
CA GLN A 145 6.71 3.36 5.62
C GLN A 145 8.20 3.63 5.83
N LYS A 146 8.75 4.67 5.20
CA LYS A 146 10.19 5.00 5.21
C LYS A 146 11.07 3.92 4.59
N GLU A 147 10.54 3.18 3.61
CA GLU A 147 11.27 2.15 2.88
C GLU A 147 12.19 2.78 1.82
N SER A 148 13.27 3.41 2.27
CA SER A 148 14.16 4.23 1.44
C SER A 148 14.73 3.47 0.25
N ALA A 149 15.11 2.20 0.43
CA ALA A 149 15.65 1.38 -0.64
C ALA A 149 14.62 1.08 -1.74
N ALA A 150 13.38 0.75 -1.36
CA ALA A 150 12.28 0.52 -2.30
C ALA A 150 11.89 1.81 -3.03
N THR A 151 11.77 2.91 -2.28
CA THR A 151 11.48 4.24 -2.84
C THR A 151 12.55 4.65 -3.86
N ALA A 152 13.84 4.42 -3.57
CA ALA A 152 14.92 4.72 -4.51
C ALA A 152 14.82 3.89 -5.79
N ARG A 153 14.60 2.57 -5.70
CA ARG A 153 14.44 1.69 -6.88
C ARG A 153 13.26 2.11 -7.75
N LEU A 154 12.11 2.42 -7.14
CA LEU A 154 10.93 2.88 -7.87
C LEU A 154 11.16 4.25 -8.53
N MET A 155 11.88 5.15 -7.87
CA MET A 155 12.22 6.47 -8.45
C MET A 155 13.15 6.38 -9.66
N MET A 156 14.01 5.36 -9.78
CA MET A 156 14.86 5.20 -10.97
C MET A 156 14.05 5.11 -12.27
N ARG A 157 12.81 4.59 -12.20
CA ARG A 157 11.88 4.56 -13.34
C ARG A 157 11.48 5.96 -13.80
N MET A 158 11.49 6.94 -12.90
CA MET A 158 11.12 8.32 -13.22
C MET A 158 12.17 9.01 -14.08
N GLU A 159 13.44 8.61 -14.05
CA GLU A 159 14.52 9.29 -14.80
C GLU A 159 14.22 9.38 -16.30
N VAL A 160 13.65 8.31 -16.86
CA VAL A 160 13.26 8.19 -18.27
C VAL A 160 11.82 8.64 -18.54
N ALA A 161 11.07 9.08 -17.53
CA ALA A 161 9.68 9.48 -17.67
C ALA A 161 9.52 10.90 -18.23
N SER A 162 8.38 11.16 -18.87
CA SER A 162 8.01 12.50 -19.33
C SER A 162 7.86 13.47 -18.15
N SER A 163 8.01 14.77 -18.41
CA SER A 163 7.87 15.81 -17.38
C SER A 163 6.52 15.74 -16.62
N PRO A 164 5.35 15.57 -17.27
CA PRO A 164 4.08 15.40 -16.56
C PRO A 164 4.06 14.16 -15.65
N GLN A 165 4.64 13.05 -16.10
CA GLN A 165 4.72 11.82 -15.31
C GLN A 165 5.65 12.00 -14.10
N LYS A 166 6.80 12.66 -14.28
CA LYS A 166 7.71 13.02 -13.18
C LYS A 166 7.01 13.84 -12.10
N LYS A 167 6.27 14.89 -12.50
CA LYS A 167 5.48 15.72 -11.57
C LYS A 167 4.46 14.88 -10.79
N LYS A 168 3.74 14.00 -11.48
CA LYS A 168 2.74 13.12 -10.88
C LYS A 168 3.37 12.20 -9.82
N SER A 169 4.44 11.49 -10.17
CA SER A 169 5.13 10.56 -9.26
C SER A 169 5.73 11.28 -8.05
N LEU A 170 6.32 12.49 -8.21
CA LEU A 170 6.79 13.30 -7.08
C LEU A 170 5.65 13.75 -6.15
N SER A 171 4.47 14.04 -6.69
CA SER A 171 3.30 14.39 -5.88
C SER A 171 2.81 13.19 -5.05
N TRP A 172 2.84 11.98 -5.61
CA TRP A 172 2.56 10.74 -4.87
C TRP A 172 3.60 10.46 -3.79
N LEU A 173 4.89 10.63 -4.10
CA LEU A 173 5.99 10.49 -3.15
C LEU A 173 5.81 11.45 -1.95
N LEU A 174 5.55 12.72 -2.24
CA LEU A 174 5.33 13.77 -1.24
C LEU A 174 4.17 13.40 -0.30
N ARG A 175 3.02 13.03 -0.87
CA ARG A 175 1.84 12.62 -0.08
C ARG A 175 2.09 11.34 0.72
N GLY A 176 2.90 10.42 0.19
CA GLY A 176 3.38 9.25 0.92
C GLY A 176 4.14 9.63 2.18
N TYR A 177 5.17 10.47 2.07
CA TYR A 177 5.93 10.96 3.22
C TYR A 177 5.07 11.76 4.21
N ILE A 178 4.18 12.65 3.73
CA ILE A 178 3.24 13.38 4.58
C ILE A 178 2.37 12.40 5.38
N LYS A 179 1.81 11.38 4.72
CA LYS A 179 0.97 10.36 5.37
C LYS A 179 1.73 9.56 6.42
N GLY A 180 3.01 9.26 6.16
CA GLY A 180 3.90 8.56 7.08
C GLY A 180 4.47 9.42 8.22
N GLY A 181 4.27 10.75 8.18
CA GLY A 181 4.87 11.68 9.15
C GLY A 181 6.37 11.95 8.91
N HIS A 182 6.91 11.56 7.77
CA HIS A 182 8.32 11.73 7.39
C HIS A 182 8.54 13.12 6.79
N PHE A 183 8.36 14.15 7.61
CA PHE A 183 8.29 15.54 7.14
C PHE A 183 9.62 16.11 6.62
N ASN A 184 10.76 15.53 6.99
CA ASN A 184 12.06 15.94 6.45
C ASN A 184 12.16 15.53 4.97
N GLU A 185 11.90 14.25 4.70
CA GLU A 185 11.88 13.65 3.37
C GLU A 185 10.79 14.28 2.48
N ALA A 186 9.65 14.66 3.08
CA ALA A 186 8.61 15.44 2.41
C ALA A 186 9.12 16.84 2.00
N ALA A 187 9.87 17.53 2.86
CA ALA A 187 10.44 18.84 2.54
C ALA A 187 11.52 18.75 1.45
N GLU A 188 12.37 17.72 1.50
CA GLU A 188 13.32 17.42 0.43
C GLU A 188 12.61 17.17 -0.90
N THR A 189 11.50 16.45 -0.88
CA THR A 189 10.67 16.22 -2.07
C THR A 189 10.09 17.53 -2.62
N VAL A 190 9.63 18.44 -1.75
CA VAL A 190 9.19 19.79 -2.15
C VAL A 190 10.32 20.56 -2.83
N MET A 191 11.53 20.55 -2.27
CA MET A 191 12.69 21.23 -2.86
C MET A 191 13.01 20.65 -4.24
N LYS A 192 13.09 19.32 -4.36
CA LYS A 192 13.31 18.63 -5.63
C LYS A 192 12.25 18.98 -6.68
N MET A 193 10.97 19.09 -6.28
CA MET A 193 9.92 19.53 -7.20
C MET A 193 10.18 20.94 -7.72
N LEU A 194 10.55 21.88 -6.85
CA LEU A 194 10.82 23.27 -7.22
C LEU A 194 12.04 23.40 -8.13
N GLU A 195 13.11 22.65 -7.86
CA GLU A 195 14.32 22.59 -8.70
C GLU A 195 14.02 22.11 -10.12
N LEU A 196 13.07 21.17 -10.26
CA LEU A 196 12.59 20.67 -11.55
C LEU A 196 11.53 21.57 -12.22
N GLY A 197 11.23 22.73 -11.63
CA GLY A 197 10.22 23.67 -12.13
C GLY A 197 8.77 23.25 -11.87
N PHE A 198 8.54 22.29 -10.97
CA PHE A 198 7.21 21.85 -10.56
C PHE A 198 6.74 22.57 -9.30
N SER A 199 5.50 23.05 -9.30
CA SER A 199 4.85 23.55 -8.10
C SER A 199 4.09 22.43 -7.40
N PRO A 200 4.42 22.08 -6.13
CA PRO A 200 3.60 21.20 -5.33
C PRO A 200 2.26 21.85 -4.99
N GLU A 201 1.24 21.03 -4.71
CA GLU A 201 -0.07 21.56 -4.36
C GLU A 201 -0.02 22.37 -3.06
N TYR A 202 -0.94 23.34 -2.93
CA TYR A 202 -0.98 24.22 -1.76
C TYR A 202 -1.17 23.43 -0.45
N LEU A 203 -2.10 22.48 -0.43
CA LEU A 203 -2.38 21.66 0.75
C LEU A 203 -1.19 20.80 1.15
N ASP A 204 -0.45 20.25 0.17
CA ASP A 204 0.75 19.46 0.45
C ASP A 204 1.84 20.32 1.10
N ARG A 205 2.07 21.54 0.60
CA ARG A 205 3.03 22.49 1.22
C ARG A 205 2.64 22.87 2.64
N VAL A 206 1.34 23.15 2.88
CA VAL A 206 0.83 23.48 4.22
C VAL A 206 1.04 22.30 5.17
N ALA A 207 0.74 21.08 4.74
CA ALA A 207 0.91 19.87 5.55
C ALA A 207 2.38 19.66 5.95
N VAL A 208 3.33 19.85 5.02
CA VAL A 208 4.77 19.77 5.32
C VAL A 208 5.18 20.81 6.35
N LEU A 209 4.82 22.09 6.16
CA LEU A 209 5.18 23.17 7.07
C LEU A 209 4.61 22.95 8.48
N GLN A 210 3.35 22.52 8.57
CA GLN A 210 2.71 22.20 9.85
C GLN A 210 3.41 21.02 10.55
N GLY A 211 3.76 19.97 9.79
CA GLY A 211 4.49 18.82 10.31
C GLY A 211 5.87 19.19 10.86
N LEU A 212 6.65 19.97 10.11
CA LEU A 212 7.96 20.46 10.54
C LEU A 212 7.87 21.34 11.79
N ARG A 213 6.90 22.26 11.84
CA ARG A 213 6.68 23.12 13.02
C ARG A 213 6.44 22.29 14.29
N LYS A 214 5.55 21.29 14.22
CA LYS A 214 5.27 20.41 15.36
C LYS A 214 6.53 19.69 15.84
N LYS A 215 7.33 19.16 14.90
CA LYS A 215 8.59 18.48 15.22
C LYS A 215 9.58 19.40 15.94
N ILE A 216 9.75 20.64 15.46
CA ILE A 216 10.64 21.64 16.10
C ILE A 216 10.17 21.98 17.52
N GLN A 217 8.86 22.19 17.72
CA GLN A 217 8.30 22.48 19.04
C GLN A 217 8.51 21.33 20.04
N HIS A 218 8.38 20.08 19.61
CA HIS A 218 8.65 18.92 20.46
C HIS A 218 10.14 18.81 20.85
N HIS A 219 11.07 19.04 19.93
CA HIS A 219 12.50 19.05 20.24
C HIS A 219 12.90 20.18 21.19
N GLY A 220 12.38 21.40 20.98
CA GLY A 220 12.64 22.53 21.87
C GLY A 220 12.13 22.31 23.31
N ASN A 221 11.04 21.56 23.49
CA ASN A 221 10.58 21.14 24.81
C ASN A 221 11.48 20.07 25.45
N LEU A 222 11.96 19.07 24.70
CA LEU A 222 12.88 18.06 25.23
C LEU A 222 14.23 18.66 25.65
N ASP A 223 14.77 19.60 24.87
CA ASP A 223 16.02 20.30 25.20
C ASP A 223 15.92 21.19 26.44
N THR A 224 14.70 21.67 26.77
CA THR A 224 14.45 22.43 28.00
C THR A 224 14.31 21.52 29.22
N TYR A 225 13.82 20.28 29.07
CA TYR A 225 13.81 19.28 30.15
C TYR A 225 15.17 18.65 30.43
N MET A 226 16.06 18.54 29.43
CA MET A 226 17.43 18.02 29.63
C MET A 226 18.41 19.05 30.25
N LYS A 227 17.98 20.30 30.46
CA LYS A 227 18.79 21.37 31.05
C LYS A 227 18.40 21.72 32.49
N LEU A 228 17.53 20.92 33.12
CA LEU A 228 17.19 20.97 34.55
C LEU A 228 17.89 19.82 35.29
#